data_AF-N1RJA9-F1
#
_entry.id   AF-N1RJA9-F1
#
_cell.length_a   1.000
_cell.length_b   1.000
_cell.length_c   1.000
_cell.angle_alpha   90.00
_cell.angle_beta   90.00
_cell.angle_gamma   90.00
#
_symmetry.space_group_name_H-M   'P 1'
#
loop_
_entity.id
_entity.type
_entity.pdbx_description
1 polymer ?
#
loop_
_entity_poly.entity_id
_entity_poly.type
_entity_poly.pdbx_seq_one_letter_code
_entity_poly.pdbx_strand_id
1 'polypeptide(L)'
;MTSDQLHPKLENGTEPTSQESICESKVYHHTKNKDGRDQCKEQFQDSEPTKDSEDDEDSPYALIVRRRFSEKREVESTTVCINSPLIHKAFQDVIGSYPTVASDFKSSFKLESPFQILLHYWDPLEAYRDEAASPRMRQHLSLLFRFMEEEMGPERRTLQHMLQKHMITFKQAWVIYRPGDLVVSDVLGKSWLSRVEKVSYGTSRNRGPYVTIHMKYCDANDDAIGDK
;
A
#
# COMPACT_ATOMS: atom_id res chain seq x y z
N MET A 1 42.46 -3.22 10.49
CA MET A 1 42.13 -1.88 11.00
C MET A 1 40.68 -1.65 10.66
N THR A 2 39.86 -1.74 11.69
CA THR A 2 38.39 -1.72 11.70
C THR A 2 37.91 -0.30 11.48
N SER A 3 37.05 -0.08 10.49
CA SER A 3 36.28 1.16 10.36
C SER A 3 34.83 0.84 10.61
N ASP A 4 34.41 1.11 11.86
CA ASP A 4 33.01 1.22 12.27
C ASP A 4 32.29 2.22 11.39
N GLN A 5 31.23 1.79 10.70
CA GLN A 5 30.25 2.70 10.13
C GLN A 5 29.12 2.90 11.13
N LEU A 6 29.00 4.17 11.50
CA LEU A 6 28.07 4.76 12.44
C LEU A 6 26.63 4.64 11.89
N HIS A 7 25.83 3.75 12.47
CA HIS A 7 24.37 3.81 12.30
C HIS A 7 23.83 5.07 12.98
N PRO A 8 22.97 5.88 12.32
CA PRO A 8 22.27 6.95 13.00
C PRO A 8 21.30 6.34 14.02
N LYS A 9 21.50 6.68 15.29
CA LYS A 9 20.60 6.32 16.39
C LYS A 9 19.26 7.02 16.17
N LEU A 10 18.17 6.25 16.17
CA LEU A 10 16.81 6.74 16.22
C LEU A 10 16.63 7.47 17.57
N GLU A 11 16.71 8.79 17.56
CA GLU A 11 16.48 9.61 18.76
C GLU A 11 15.00 9.61 19.14
N ASN A 12 14.77 9.55 20.45
CA ASN A 12 13.48 9.46 21.13
C ASN A 12 12.48 10.53 20.67
N GLY A 13 11.50 10.12 19.86
CA GLY A 13 10.28 10.89 19.64
C GLY A 13 9.28 10.59 20.75
N THR A 14 9.01 11.60 21.58
CA THR A 14 7.88 11.68 22.53
C THR A 14 6.59 11.17 21.87
N GLU A 15 5.92 10.23 22.55
CA GLU A 15 4.64 9.67 22.11
C GLU A 15 3.60 10.79 21.96
N PRO A 16 2.97 10.96 20.77
CA PRO A 16 1.86 11.89 20.65
C PRO A 16 0.68 11.35 21.47
N THR A 17 0.37 12.08 22.54
CA THR A 17 -0.78 11.83 23.41
C THR A 17 -2.05 12.34 22.71
N SER A 18 -2.65 11.53 21.85
CA SER A 18 -3.94 11.87 21.22
C SER A 18 -4.63 10.62 20.70
N GLN A 19 -5.77 10.29 21.33
CA GLN A 19 -6.72 9.20 21.01
C GLN A 19 -6.08 7.83 20.77
N GLU A 20 -6.09 6.99 21.82
CA GLU A 20 -5.65 5.61 21.73
C GLU A 20 -6.52 4.82 20.75
N SER A 21 -6.02 4.61 19.53
CA SER A 21 -6.61 3.66 18.59
C SER A 21 -6.52 2.23 19.16
N ILE A 22 -7.64 1.52 19.08
CA ILE A 22 -7.79 0.11 19.44
C ILE A 22 -7.04 -0.72 18.40
N CYS A 23 -6.17 -1.63 18.87
CA CYS A 23 -5.37 -2.52 18.02
C CYS A 23 -6.20 -3.69 17.46
N GLU A 24 -7.31 -3.39 16.80
CA GLU A 24 -8.23 -4.36 16.22
C GLU A 24 -8.61 -3.95 14.80
N SER A 25 -9.02 -4.95 14.01
CA SER A 25 -9.45 -4.77 12.62
C SER A 25 -10.93 -5.07 12.49
N LYS A 26 -11.66 -4.20 11.80
CA LYS A 26 -13.05 -4.44 11.39
C LYS A 26 -13.14 -4.94 9.95
N VAL A 27 -14.11 -5.82 9.65
CA VAL A 27 -14.34 -6.31 8.28
C VAL A 27 -15.82 -6.19 7.91
N TYR A 28 -16.08 -5.47 6.82
CA TYR A 28 -17.40 -5.25 6.25
C TYR A 28 -17.53 -5.88 4.88
N HIS A 29 -18.64 -6.57 4.63
CA HIS A 29 -18.97 -7.16 3.34
C HIS A 29 -20.17 -6.45 2.72
N HIS A 30 -19.96 -5.72 1.62
CA HIS A 30 -21.02 -5.11 0.82
C HIS A 30 -21.42 -6.05 -0.31
N THR A 31 -22.67 -6.50 -0.32
CA THR A 31 -23.25 -7.29 -1.41
C THR A 31 -24.29 -6.47 -2.16
N LYS A 32 -24.21 -6.44 -3.49
CA LYS A 32 -25.27 -5.89 -4.34
C LYS A 32 -26.39 -6.91 -4.54
N ASN A 33 -27.61 -6.53 -4.19
CA ASN A 33 -28.80 -7.29 -4.55
C ASN A 33 -29.33 -6.91 -5.93
N LYS A 34 -30.12 -7.82 -6.53
CA LYS A 34 -30.77 -7.65 -7.85
C LYS A 34 -31.67 -6.40 -7.97
N ASP A 35 -32.08 -5.81 -6.85
CA ASP A 35 -32.90 -4.60 -6.79
C ASP A 35 -32.08 -3.29 -6.67
N GLY A 36 -30.75 -3.36 -6.77
CA GLY A 36 -29.86 -2.18 -6.72
C GLY A 36 -29.68 -1.55 -5.34
N ARG A 37 -30.16 -2.19 -4.27
CA ARG A 37 -29.90 -1.78 -2.88
C ARG A 37 -28.66 -2.48 -2.35
N ASP A 38 -27.71 -1.70 -1.83
CA ASP A 38 -26.52 -2.20 -1.16
C ASP A 38 -26.92 -2.78 0.22
N GLN A 39 -26.53 -4.02 0.50
CA GLN A 39 -26.55 -4.55 1.86
C GLN A 39 -25.11 -4.59 2.38
N CYS A 40 -24.85 -3.85 3.47
CA CYS A 40 -23.67 -4.05 4.29
C CYS A 40 -23.96 -5.17 5.29
N LYS A 41 -23.15 -6.22 5.28
CA LYS A 41 -23.11 -7.22 6.35
C LYS A 41 -21.81 -7.01 7.10
N GLU A 42 -21.94 -6.57 8.34
CA GLU A 42 -20.84 -6.55 9.29
C GLU A 42 -20.54 -8.01 9.71
N GLN A 43 -19.27 -8.42 9.71
CA GLN A 43 -18.86 -9.66 10.38
C GLN A 43 -18.17 -9.30 11.70
N PHE A 44 -18.94 -9.22 12.78
CA PHE A 44 -18.44 -9.49 14.14
C PHE A 44 -19.18 -10.68 14.75
N GLN A 45 -18.55 -11.31 15.75
CA GLN A 45 -19.32 -11.78 16.90
C GLN A 45 -20.01 -10.55 17.48
N ASP A 46 -21.32 -10.45 17.25
CA ASP A 46 -22.27 -9.48 17.79
C ASP A 46 -22.15 -7.99 17.39
N SER A 47 -22.80 -7.60 16.28
CA SER A 47 -23.80 -6.50 16.23
C SER A 47 -24.32 -6.24 14.80
N GLU A 48 -25.50 -5.61 14.67
CA GLU A 48 -26.27 -5.43 13.43
C GLU A 48 -25.83 -4.21 12.57
N PRO A 49 -26.06 -4.23 11.25
CA PRO A 49 -25.50 -3.26 10.31
C PRO A 49 -26.29 -1.94 10.25
N THR A 50 -25.59 -0.81 10.33
CA THR A 50 -26.10 0.52 9.97
C THR A 50 -25.43 1.08 8.71
N LYS A 51 -26.06 2.10 8.13
CA LYS A 51 -25.81 2.61 6.78
C LYS A 51 -24.71 3.68 6.76
N ASP A 52 -23.79 3.58 5.81
CA ASP A 52 -23.08 4.62 5.03
C ASP A 52 -22.72 5.99 5.66
N SER A 53 -22.70 6.12 6.98
CA SER A 53 -22.20 7.29 7.72
C SER A 53 -21.46 6.82 8.98
N GLU A 54 -20.31 6.17 8.80
CA GLU A 54 -19.54 5.48 9.87
C GLU A 54 -18.06 5.92 9.91
N ASP A 55 -17.75 7.19 9.61
CA ASP A 55 -16.36 7.65 9.83
C ASP A 55 -16.08 7.93 11.31
N ASP A 56 -17.08 8.30 12.12
CA ASP A 56 -16.89 8.58 13.55
C ASP A 56 -16.89 7.31 14.42
N GLU A 57 -17.74 6.32 14.14
CA GLU A 57 -17.88 5.12 14.99
C GLU A 57 -16.76 4.09 14.78
N ASP A 58 -16.19 4.03 13.57
CA ASP A 58 -15.08 3.12 13.27
C ASP A 58 -13.69 3.77 13.43
N SER A 59 -13.63 5.08 13.67
CA SER A 59 -12.42 5.84 13.99
C SER A 59 -11.50 5.17 15.03
N PRO A 60 -11.99 4.56 16.14
CA PRO A 60 -11.10 3.95 17.12
C PRO A 60 -10.36 2.71 16.59
N TYR A 61 -10.90 1.96 15.62
CA TYR A 61 -10.29 0.71 15.15
C TYR A 61 -9.10 0.99 14.24
N ALA A 62 -7.98 0.29 14.47
CA ALA A 62 -6.74 0.49 13.74
C ALA A 62 -6.88 0.27 12.22
N LEU A 63 -7.65 -0.74 11.81
CA LEU A 63 -7.89 -1.10 10.42
C LEU A 63 -9.37 -1.34 10.16
N ILE A 64 -9.89 -0.83 9.04
CA ILE A 64 -11.26 -1.13 8.58
C ILE A 64 -11.16 -1.68 7.16
N VAL A 65 -11.49 -2.95 6.99
CA VAL A 65 -11.49 -3.64 5.70
C VAL A 65 -12.91 -3.65 5.15
N ARG A 66 -13.10 -3.14 3.95
CA ARG A 66 -14.39 -3.15 3.25
C ARG A 66 -14.24 -3.97 1.96
N ARG A 67 -14.97 -5.08 1.86
CA ARG A 67 -15.00 -5.95 0.67
C ARG A 67 -16.32 -5.76 -0.05
N ARG A 68 -16.25 -5.52 -1.36
CA ARG A 68 -17.41 -5.43 -2.24
C ARG A 68 -17.55 -6.70 -3.04
N PHE A 69 -18.72 -7.30 -3.01
CA PHE A 69 -19.03 -8.54 -3.71
C PHE A 69 -20.01 -8.28 -4.87
N SER A 70 -19.76 -8.96 -5.99
CA SER A 70 -20.66 -9.00 -7.13
C SER A 70 -21.92 -9.81 -6.80
N GLU A 71 -22.91 -9.74 -7.70
CA GLU A 71 -24.11 -10.58 -7.63
C GLU A 71 -23.80 -12.09 -7.60
N LYS A 72 -22.65 -12.49 -8.15
CA LYS A 72 -22.17 -13.88 -8.16
C LYS A 72 -21.38 -14.27 -6.90
N ARG A 73 -21.35 -13.38 -5.89
CA ARG A 73 -20.57 -13.54 -4.65
C ARG A 73 -19.05 -13.62 -4.88
N GLU A 74 -18.56 -13.02 -5.95
CA GLU A 74 -17.12 -12.86 -6.20
C GLU A 74 -16.69 -11.50 -5.65
N VAL A 75 -15.50 -11.41 -5.06
CA VAL A 75 -14.95 -10.13 -4.59
C VAL A 75 -14.62 -9.25 -5.80
N GLU A 76 -15.29 -8.11 -5.93
CA GLU A 76 -15.02 -7.11 -6.97
C GLU A 76 -13.90 -6.17 -6.56
N SER A 77 -13.90 -5.75 -5.29
CA SER A 77 -12.87 -4.86 -4.74
C SER A 77 -12.74 -5.01 -3.24
N THR A 78 -11.51 -4.92 -2.75
CA THR A 78 -11.20 -4.77 -1.33
C THR A 78 -10.59 -3.39 -1.11
N THR A 79 -11.06 -2.72 -0.08
CA THR A 79 -10.53 -1.46 0.45
C THR A 79 -10.07 -1.69 1.89
N VAL A 80 -8.99 -1.03 2.31
CA VAL A 80 -8.63 -0.92 3.72
C VAL A 80 -8.45 0.55 4.10
N CYS A 81 -9.12 0.99 5.16
CA CYS A 81 -8.84 2.26 5.82
C CYS A 81 -7.90 2.00 7.00
N ILE A 82 -6.82 2.77 7.07
CA ILE A 82 -5.83 2.70 8.14
C ILE A 82 -6.04 3.92 9.03
N ASN A 83 -6.46 3.72 10.28
CA ASN A 83 -6.71 4.80 11.24
C ASN A 83 -5.64 4.88 12.34
N SER A 84 -4.85 3.82 12.52
CA SER A 84 -3.86 3.78 13.60
C SER A 84 -2.74 4.82 13.42
N PRO A 85 -2.55 5.76 14.36
CA PRO A 85 -1.46 6.73 14.31
C PRO A 85 -0.06 6.10 14.34
N LEU A 86 0.05 4.89 14.90
CA LEU A 86 1.31 4.13 14.92
C LEU A 86 1.65 3.60 13.53
N ILE A 87 0.66 3.09 12.80
CA ILE A 87 0.84 2.65 11.42
C ILE A 87 1.11 3.87 10.52
N HIS A 88 0.40 4.98 10.73
CA HIS A 88 0.66 6.26 10.07
C HIS A 88 2.12 6.69 10.19
N LYS A 89 2.66 6.68 11.42
CA LYS A 89 4.07 6.98 11.67
C LYS A 89 5.02 6.04 10.93
N ALA A 90 4.77 4.73 10.96
CA ALA A 90 5.58 3.77 10.22
C ALA A 90 5.56 4.04 8.70
N PHE A 91 4.40 4.44 8.15
CA PHE A 91 4.30 4.80 6.73
C PHE A 91 5.06 6.10 6.41
N GLN A 92 5.01 7.09 7.29
CA GLN A 92 5.81 8.32 7.11
C GLN A 92 7.31 8.01 7.12
N ASP A 93 7.77 7.23 8.10
CA ASP A 93 9.18 6.94 8.30
C ASP A 93 9.76 6.06 7.16
N VAL A 94 8.97 5.10 6.67
CA VAL A 94 9.43 4.09 5.69
C VAL A 94 9.13 4.49 4.24
N ILE A 95 7.97 5.09 3.99
CA ILE A 95 7.50 5.39 2.63
C ILE A 95 7.68 6.87 2.30
N GLY A 96 7.33 7.76 3.23
CA GLY A 96 7.36 9.21 3.06
C GLY A 96 6.29 9.73 2.09
N SER A 97 6.35 9.33 0.82
CA SER A 97 5.35 9.67 -0.20
C SER A 97 5.16 8.54 -1.21
N TYR A 98 3.94 8.42 -1.74
CA TYR A 98 3.63 7.45 -2.78
C TYR A 98 2.69 8.08 -3.83
N PRO A 99 3.14 8.31 -5.08
CA PRO A 99 2.41 9.13 -6.07
C PRO A 99 0.95 8.74 -6.32
N THR A 100 0.58 7.46 -6.21
CA THR A 100 -0.79 7.02 -6.45
C THR A 100 -1.68 7.05 -5.21
N VAL A 101 -1.14 7.45 -4.05
CA VAL A 101 -1.87 7.59 -2.78
C VAL A 101 -1.73 9.04 -2.34
N ALA A 102 -2.81 9.81 -2.46
CA ALA A 102 -2.86 11.20 -2.04
C ALA A 102 -2.96 11.31 -0.51
N SER A 103 -1.90 10.94 0.20
CA SER A 103 -1.80 11.02 1.66
C SER A 103 -0.38 11.41 2.06
N ASP A 104 -0.26 12.28 3.06
CA ASP A 104 0.99 12.53 3.78
C ASP A 104 1.18 11.57 4.96
N PHE A 105 0.30 10.57 5.04
CA PHE A 105 0.22 9.55 6.09
C PHE A 105 0.08 10.14 7.50
N LYS A 106 -0.36 11.39 7.68
CA LYS A 106 -0.57 11.99 9.02
C LYS A 106 -1.97 11.77 9.59
N SER A 107 -2.92 11.47 8.72
CA SER A 107 -4.31 11.19 9.06
C SER A 107 -4.75 9.88 8.43
N SER A 108 -5.95 9.42 8.80
CA SER A 108 -6.54 8.22 8.22
C SER A 108 -6.54 8.26 6.70
N PHE A 109 -6.09 7.18 6.09
CA PHE A 109 -6.03 7.06 4.64
C PHE A 109 -6.55 5.70 4.18
N LYS A 110 -6.99 5.68 2.93
CA LYS A 110 -7.61 4.52 2.30
C LYS A 110 -6.69 3.95 1.22
N LEU A 111 -6.52 2.63 1.24
CA LEU A 111 -5.86 1.87 0.19
C LEU A 111 -6.86 0.93 -0.48
N GLU A 112 -6.61 0.62 -1.74
CA GLU A 112 -7.46 -0.27 -2.53
C GLU A 112 -6.61 -1.38 -3.18
N SER A 113 -7.21 -2.56 -3.35
CA SER A 113 -6.59 -3.68 -4.07
C SER A 113 -6.13 -3.24 -5.46
N PRO A 114 -4.91 -3.60 -5.92
CA PRO A 114 -4.04 -4.66 -5.38
C PRO A 114 -3.05 -4.20 -4.29
N PHE A 115 -3.32 -3.07 -3.62
CA PHE A 115 -2.52 -2.53 -2.51
C PHE A 115 -1.03 -2.39 -2.84
N GLN A 116 -0.73 -1.81 -4.02
CA GLN A 116 0.62 -1.73 -4.58
C GLN A 116 1.66 -1.22 -3.58
N ILE A 117 1.32 -0.15 -2.83
CA ILE A 117 2.17 0.44 -1.80
C ILE A 117 2.59 -0.57 -0.73
N LEU A 118 1.66 -1.42 -0.26
CA LEU A 118 1.96 -2.42 0.76
C LEU A 118 2.89 -3.51 0.21
N LEU A 119 2.69 -3.92 -1.03
CA LEU A 119 3.53 -4.93 -1.64
C LEU A 119 4.95 -4.41 -1.89
N HIS A 120 5.07 -3.19 -2.41
CA HIS A 120 6.36 -2.56 -2.71
C HIS A 120 7.21 -2.26 -1.47
N TYR A 121 6.56 -2.00 -0.34
CA TYR A 121 7.21 -1.65 0.92
C TYR A 121 7.08 -2.74 1.98
N TRP A 122 6.74 -3.95 1.59
CA TRP A 122 6.55 -5.06 2.52
C TRP A 122 7.79 -5.31 3.39
N ASP A 123 8.96 -5.51 2.75
CA ASP A 123 10.18 -5.85 3.48
C ASP A 123 10.69 -4.67 4.33
N PRO A 124 10.69 -3.40 3.84
CA PRO A 124 10.99 -2.24 4.67
C PRO A 124 10.06 -2.06 5.88
N LEU A 125 8.75 -2.27 5.71
CA LEU A 125 7.79 -2.19 6.82
C LEU A 125 7.98 -3.35 7.81
N GLU A 126 8.40 -4.52 7.33
CA GLU A 126 8.68 -5.68 8.17
C GLU A 126 9.92 -5.46 9.02
N ALA A 127 10.99 -4.95 8.42
CA ALA A 127 12.19 -4.53 9.15
C ALA A 127 11.85 -3.45 10.20
N TYR A 128 11.06 -2.43 9.83
CA TYR A 128 10.63 -1.40 10.78
C TYR A 128 9.83 -1.98 11.96
N ARG A 129 8.95 -2.95 11.72
CA ARG A 129 8.24 -3.68 12.79
C ARG A 129 9.24 -4.39 13.70
N ASP A 130 10.20 -5.13 13.14
CA ASP A 130 11.10 -5.98 13.91
C ASP A 130 12.09 -5.17 14.75
N GLU A 131 12.48 -3.99 14.27
CA GLU A 131 13.37 -3.04 14.96
C GLU A 131 12.62 -2.12 15.95
N ALA A 132 11.29 -2.07 15.90
CA ALA A 132 10.50 -1.18 16.75
C ALA A 132 10.60 -1.56 18.24
N ALA A 133 11.20 -0.67 19.03
CA ALA A 133 11.32 -0.83 20.49
C ALA A 133 9.96 -0.92 21.20
N SER A 134 8.99 -0.10 20.76
CA SER A 134 7.65 -0.04 21.36
C SER A 134 6.87 -1.34 21.07
N PRO A 135 6.44 -2.10 22.10
CA PRO A 135 5.59 -3.28 21.91
C PRO A 135 4.25 -2.95 21.21
N ARG A 136 3.69 -1.77 21.46
CA ARG A 136 2.41 -1.34 20.87
C ARG A 136 2.53 -1.13 19.37
N MET A 137 3.54 -0.39 18.92
CA MET A 137 3.91 -0.28 17.49
C MET A 137 4.00 -1.66 16.82
N ARG A 138 4.71 -2.62 17.46
CA ARG A 138 4.80 -3.99 16.94
C ARG A 138 3.45 -4.68 16.83
N GLN A 139 2.56 -4.52 17.81
CA GLN A 139 1.21 -5.08 17.77
C GLN A 139 0.39 -4.52 16.60
N HIS A 140 0.36 -3.19 16.43
CA HIS A 140 -0.38 -2.54 15.33
C HIS A 140 0.19 -2.90 13.95
N LEU A 141 1.51 -2.96 13.80
CA LEU A 141 2.12 -3.43 12.56
C LEU A 141 1.87 -4.93 12.33
N SER A 142 1.88 -5.76 13.37
CA SER A 142 1.53 -7.18 13.25
C SER A 142 0.08 -7.37 12.78
N LEU A 143 -0.85 -6.52 13.25
CA LEU A 143 -2.22 -6.49 12.76
C LEU A 143 -2.28 -6.19 11.25
N LEU A 144 -1.51 -5.19 10.78
CA LEU A 144 -1.38 -4.87 9.37
C LEU A 144 -0.78 -6.03 8.57
N PHE A 145 0.29 -6.66 9.06
CA PHE A 145 0.92 -7.80 8.38
C PHE A 145 0.00 -9.01 8.28
N ARG A 146 -0.85 -9.25 9.29
CA ARG A 146 -1.88 -10.29 9.21
C ARG A 146 -2.84 -10.03 8.06
N PHE A 147 -3.31 -8.78 7.91
CA PHE A 147 -4.14 -8.38 6.78
C PHE A 147 -3.40 -8.54 5.43
N MET A 148 -2.14 -8.08 5.36
CA MET A 148 -1.33 -8.18 4.15
C MET A 148 -1.09 -9.63 3.71
N GLU A 149 -0.83 -10.53 4.66
CA GLU A 149 -0.63 -11.95 4.42
C GLU A 149 -1.92 -12.64 3.94
N GLU A 150 -3.08 -12.27 4.52
CA GLU A 150 -4.39 -12.77 4.08
C GLU A 150 -4.73 -12.34 2.65
N GLU A 151 -4.57 -11.05 2.33
CA GLU A 151 -4.99 -10.51 1.03
C GLU A 151 -3.97 -10.76 -0.10
N MET A 152 -2.67 -10.71 0.20
CA MET A 152 -1.62 -10.68 -0.82
C MET A 152 -0.52 -11.72 -0.63
N GLY A 153 -0.48 -12.46 0.50
CA GLY A 153 0.59 -13.41 0.78
C GLY A 153 0.83 -14.45 -0.33
N PRO A 154 -0.22 -15.13 -0.84
CA PRO A 154 -0.08 -16.08 -1.95
C PRO A 154 0.44 -15.44 -3.24
N GLU A 155 -0.04 -14.24 -3.57
CA GLU A 155 0.41 -13.51 -4.76
C GLU A 155 1.87 -13.07 -4.60
N ARG A 156 2.24 -12.51 -3.44
CA ARG A 156 3.62 -12.12 -3.10
C ARG A 156 4.58 -13.28 -3.29
N ARG A 157 4.28 -14.47 -2.76
CA ARG A 157 5.13 -15.66 -2.95
C ARG A 157 5.31 -16.02 -4.42
N THR A 158 4.23 -15.95 -5.19
CA THR A 158 4.25 -16.22 -6.63
C THR A 158 5.14 -15.20 -7.35
N LEU A 159 4.99 -13.92 -7.02
CA LEU A 159 5.80 -12.83 -7.57
C LEU A 159 7.28 -12.97 -7.22
N GLN A 160 7.61 -13.27 -5.97
CA GLN A 160 8.99 -13.50 -5.55
C GLN A 160 9.65 -14.63 -6.35
N HIS A 161 8.93 -15.74 -6.58
CA HIS A 161 9.42 -16.84 -7.41
C HIS A 161 9.61 -16.44 -8.89
N MET A 162 8.71 -15.62 -9.43
CA MET A 162 8.84 -15.09 -10.79
C MET A 162 10.07 -14.18 -10.92
N LEU A 163 10.25 -13.26 -9.97
CA LEU A 163 11.38 -12.33 -9.93
C LEU A 163 12.72 -13.07 -9.82
N GLN A 164 12.82 -14.10 -8.98
CA GLN A 164 14.01 -14.95 -8.88
C GLN A 164 14.37 -15.61 -10.24
N LYS A 165 13.35 -15.93 -11.04
CA LYS A 165 13.52 -16.51 -12.37
C LYS A 165 13.62 -15.47 -13.48
N HIS A 166 13.69 -14.18 -13.15
CA HIS A 166 13.75 -13.07 -14.12
C HIS A 166 12.55 -13.08 -15.08
N MET A 167 11.38 -13.48 -14.58
CA MET A 167 10.12 -13.50 -15.31
C MET A 167 9.12 -12.58 -14.63
N ILE A 168 8.18 -12.05 -15.41
CA ILE A 168 7.01 -11.35 -14.89
C ILE A 168 5.86 -11.51 -15.88
N THR A 169 4.63 -11.57 -15.39
CA THR A 169 3.47 -11.51 -16.28
C THR A 169 3.13 -10.06 -16.61
N PHE A 170 2.48 -9.84 -17.75
CA PHE A 170 2.01 -8.50 -18.14
C PHE A 170 1.19 -7.82 -17.02
N LYS A 171 0.26 -8.56 -16.39
CA LYS A 171 -0.58 -8.05 -15.30
C LYS A 171 0.19 -7.62 -14.05
N GLN A 172 1.40 -8.15 -13.86
CA GLN A 172 2.22 -7.94 -12.68
C GLN A 172 3.42 -7.03 -12.97
N ALA A 173 3.53 -6.46 -14.17
CA ALA A 173 4.64 -5.57 -14.54
C ALA A 173 4.83 -4.39 -13.58
N TRP A 174 3.74 -3.91 -12.95
CA TRP A 174 3.79 -2.85 -11.94
C TRP A 174 4.70 -3.18 -10.74
N VAL A 175 4.91 -4.46 -10.43
CA VAL A 175 5.76 -4.91 -9.30
C VAL A 175 7.22 -4.50 -9.49
N ILE A 176 7.70 -4.45 -10.74
CA ILE A 176 9.09 -4.10 -11.07
C ILE A 176 9.32 -2.59 -11.00
N TYR A 177 8.32 -1.80 -11.40
CA TYR A 177 8.44 -0.35 -11.52
C TYR A 177 7.72 0.33 -10.37
N ARG A 178 8.34 0.25 -9.19
CA ARG A 178 7.85 0.93 -7.99
C ARG A 178 7.95 2.44 -8.18
N PRO A 179 6.89 3.21 -7.85
CA PRO A 179 6.97 4.66 -7.82
C PRO A 179 8.11 5.17 -6.93
N GLY A 180 8.88 6.12 -7.46
CA GLY A 180 10.08 6.68 -6.83
C GLY A 180 11.39 6.03 -7.28
N ASP A 181 11.36 4.82 -7.85
CA ASP A 181 12.57 4.12 -8.31
C ASP A 181 13.18 4.79 -9.55
N LEU A 182 14.50 4.69 -9.66
CA LEU A 182 15.25 5.17 -10.81
C LEU A 182 15.39 4.06 -11.86
N VAL A 183 15.01 4.39 -13.09
CA VAL A 183 15.13 3.52 -14.27
C VAL A 183 16.14 4.13 -15.22
N VAL A 184 17.09 3.30 -15.66
CA VAL A 184 17.99 3.63 -16.75
C VAL A 184 17.39 3.11 -18.04
N SER A 185 17.24 3.97 -19.04
CA SER A 185 16.72 3.60 -20.36
C SER A 185 17.62 4.12 -21.47
N ASP A 186 17.81 3.32 -22.51
CA ASP A 186 18.57 3.74 -23.70
C ASP A 186 17.60 4.17 -24.80
N VAL A 187 17.59 5.46 -25.10
CA VAL A 187 16.76 6.03 -26.17
C VAL A 187 17.67 6.70 -27.19
N LEU A 188 17.64 6.16 -28.43
CA LEU A 188 18.45 6.65 -29.56
C LEU A 188 19.97 6.67 -29.25
N GLY A 189 20.46 5.67 -28.52
CA GLY A 189 21.88 5.52 -28.18
C GLY A 189 22.37 6.46 -27.07
N LYS A 190 21.45 7.12 -26.35
CA LYS A 190 21.74 7.90 -25.15
C LYS A 190 21.04 7.25 -23.95
N SER A 191 21.79 7.07 -22.86
CA SER A 191 21.23 6.59 -21.60
C SER A 191 20.57 7.75 -20.85
N TRP A 192 19.35 7.50 -20.37
CA TRP A 192 18.53 8.43 -19.62
C TRP A 192 18.26 7.85 -18.24
N LEU A 193 18.42 8.67 -17.22
CA LEU A 193 17.97 8.37 -15.87
C LEU A 193 16.60 9.00 -15.68
N SER A 194 15.63 8.22 -15.21
CA SER A 194 14.27 8.70 -15.00
C SER A 194 13.68 8.08 -13.74
N ARG A 195 12.83 8.85 -13.05
CA ARG A 195 12.13 8.42 -11.85
C ARG A 195 10.74 7.94 -12.21
N VAL A 196 10.37 6.74 -11.76
CA VAL A 196 9.04 6.18 -11.99
C VAL A 196 8.01 6.96 -11.18
N GLU A 197 6.94 7.39 -11.83
CA GLU A 197 5.79 7.99 -11.15
C GLU A 197 4.68 6.98 -10.91
N LYS A 198 4.30 6.25 -11.95
CA LYS A 198 3.22 5.25 -11.90
C LYS A 198 3.29 4.31 -13.09
N VAL A 199 2.62 3.17 -12.95
CA VAL A 199 2.37 2.23 -14.05
C VAL A 199 0.88 2.20 -14.35
N SER A 200 0.53 2.31 -15.63
CA SER A 200 -0.87 2.23 -16.08
C SER A 200 -1.03 1.19 -17.17
N TYR A 201 -2.20 0.55 -17.20
CA TYR A 201 -2.57 -0.42 -18.21
C TYR A 201 -3.61 0.17 -19.15
N GLY A 202 -3.46 -0.10 -20.45
CA GLY A 202 -4.39 0.36 -21.47
C GLY A 202 -4.63 -0.70 -22.54
N THR A 203 -5.64 -0.48 -23.36
CA THR A 203 -5.94 -1.35 -24.51
C THR A 203 -6.07 -0.51 -25.76
N SER A 204 -5.33 -0.87 -26.80
CA SER A 204 -5.45 -0.27 -28.12
C SER A 204 -6.27 -1.18 -29.04
N ARG A 205 -7.21 -0.60 -29.79
CA ARG A 205 -8.06 -1.36 -30.75
C ARG A 205 -7.24 -2.17 -31.76
N ASN A 206 -6.06 -1.68 -32.15
CA ASN A 206 -5.25 -2.27 -33.21
C ASN A 206 -4.04 -3.07 -32.71
N ARG A 207 -3.59 -2.83 -31.47
CA ARG A 207 -2.35 -3.42 -30.91
C ARG A 207 -2.57 -4.30 -29.67
N GLY A 208 -3.80 -4.35 -29.15
CA GLY A 208 -4.11 -5.12 -27.94
C GLY A 208 -3.71 -4.39 -26.65
N PRO A 209 -3.58 -5.13 -25.53
CA PRO A 209 -3.23 -4.56 -24.23
C PRO A 209 -1.78 -4.07 -24.20
N TYR A 210 -1.54 -2.92 -23.59
CA TYR A 210 -0.22 -2.33 -23.39
C TYR A 210 -0.06 -1.81 -21.97
N VAL A 211 1.20 -1.70 -21.53
CA VAL A 211 1.58 -1.11 -20.26
C VAL A 211 2.36 0.16 -20.55
N THR A 212 2.04 1.23 -19.81
CA THR A 212 2.75 2.51 -19.87
C THR A 212 3.36 2.76 -18.50
N ILE A 213 4.67 2.96 -18.48
CA ILE A 213 5.38 3.39 -17.28
C ILE A 213 5.57 4.90 -17.42
N HIS A 214 4.89 5.65 -16.55
CA HIS A 214 5.00 7.10 -16.50
C HIS A 214 6.27 7.40 -15.70
N MET A 215 7.20 8.12 -16.31
CA MET A 215 8.47 8.47 -15.70
C MET A 215 8.74 9.94 -15.90
N LYS A 216 9.38 10.57 -14.92
CA LYS A 216 9.93 11.91 -15.02
C LYS A 216 11.43 11.87 -15.17
N TYR A 217 11.97 12.73 -16.01
CA TYR A 217 13.41 12.84 -16.18
C TYR A 217 14.04 13.43 -14.91
N CYS A 218 15.17 12.85 -14.49
CA CYS A 218 16.02 13.39 -13.45
C CYS A 218 17.36 13.81 -14.09
N ASP A 219 17.72 15.09 -13.97
CA ASP A 219 19.10 15.48 -14.23
C ASP A 219 20.01 15.11 -13.04
N ALA A 220 21.32 15.20 -13.24
CA ALA A 220 22.33 14.70 -12.30
C ALA A 220 22.30 15.35 -10.89
N ASN A 221 21.44 16.34 -10.66
CA ASN A 221 21.31 17.05 -9.39
C ASN A 221 19.98 16.82 -8.66
N ASP A 222 19.05 16.01 -9.19
CA ASP A 222 17.70 15.76 -8.61
C ASP A 222 16.85 17.05 -8.40
N ASP A 223 17.34 18.21 -8.83
CA ASP A 223 16.74 19.53 -8.60
C ASP A 223 15.91 20.03 -9.79
N ALA A 224 16.19 19.57 -11.02
CA ALA A 224 15.42 19.99 -12.20
C ALA A 224 14.56 18.84 -12.75
N ILE A 225 13.36 18.71 -12.19
CA ILE A 225 12.32 17.81 -12.69
C ILE A 225 11.63 18.49 -13.88
N GLY A 226 11.80 17.92 -15.09
CA GLY A 226 11.13 18.40 -16.30
C GLY A 226 10.14 17.37 -16.84
N ASP A 227 8.93 17.83 -17.19
CA ASP A 227 7.95 17.03 -17.95
C ASP A 227 8.27 17.09 -19.45
N LYS A 228 8.27 15.94 -20.13
CA LYS A 228 8.30 15.85 -21.59
C LYS A 228 7.33 14.82 -22.11
#